data_AF-A0A8T8I297-F1
#
_entry.id   AF-A0A8T8I297-F1
#
_cell.length_a   1.000
_cell.length_b   1.000
_cell.length_c   1.000
_cell.angle_alpha   90.00
_cell.angle_beta   90.00
_cell.angle_gamma   90.00
#
_symmetry.space_group_name_H-M   'P 1'
#
loop_
_entity.id
_entity.type
_entity.pdbx_description
1 polymer ?
#
loop_
_entity_poly.entity_id
_entity_poly.type
_entity_poly.pdbx_seq_one_letter_code
_entity_poly.pdbx_strand_id
1 'polypeptide(L)'
;FVGGFVLAAEVHRMRRDLVEFCGESAVPVVFTDLEPFEGEDQYPENAAFVGYLSADIGALAGQWLASYLRPRGLRQPHVLIVASLEHQDRQTCCAEVLRHRVPDVDITINDGCAYRRSKAYDAVQSHIRLLDRRRGRLDAVFSTND
;
A
#
# COMPACT_ATOMS: atom_id res chain seq x y z
N PHE A 1 0.15 23.84 -26.33
CA PHE A 1 0.64 23.08 -25.17
C PHE A 1 1.25 21.79 -25.68
N VAL A 2 2.55 21.60 -25.49
CA VAL A 2 3.24 20.32 -25.76
C VAL A 2 3.34 19.63 -24.40
N GLY A 3 2.77 18.43 -24.31
CA GLY A 3 2.78 17.60 -23.10
C GLY A 3 2.32 16.20 -23.46
N GLY A 4 2.73 15.23 -22.66
CA GLY A 4 2.38 13.83 -22.86
C GLY A 4 2.32 13.10 -21.52
N PHE A 5 1.65 11.96 -21.51
CA PHE A 5 1.62 11.05 -20.37
C PHE A 5 2.49 9.85 -20.70
N VAL A 6 3.40 9.51 -19.80
CA VAL A 6 4.21 8.30 -19.87
C VAL A 6 3.77 7.38 -18.74
N LEU A 7 3.50 6.13 -19.07
CA LEU A 7 3.17 5.09 -18.10
C LEU A 7 4.42 4.24 -17.86
N ALA A 8 5.04 4.39 -16.70
CA ALA A 8 6.16 3.56 -16.26
C ALA A 8 5.62 2.35 -15.50
N ALA A 9 5.71 1.16 -16.09
CA ALA A 9 5.10 -0.06 -15.55
C ALA A 9 5.85 -0.66 -14.35
N GLU A 10 7.17 -0.46 -14.26
CA GLU A 10 8.01 -1.01 -13.19
C GLU A 10 8.93 0.06 -12.60
N VAL A 11 8.34 1.12 -12.01
CA VAL A 11 9.05 2.32 -11.53
C VAL A 11 10.34 1.99 -10.76
N HIS A 12 10.30 1.05 -9.81
CA HIS A 12 11.47 0.66 -9.01
C HIS A 12 12.60 0.00 -9.81
N ARG A 13 12.28 -0.67 -10.92
CA ARG A 13 13.28 -1.29 -11.81
C ARG A 13 13.76 -0.34 -12.90
N MET A 14 12.96 0.67 -13.22
CA MET A 14 13.23 1.66 -14.26
C MET A 14 13.97 2.89 -13.74
N ARG A 15 14.44 2.90 -12.49
CA ARG A 15 15.03 4.09 -11.87
C ARG A 15 16.10 4.77 -12.73
N ARG A 16 17.00 3.99 -13.33
CA ARG A 16 18.05 4.51 -14.23
C ARG A 16 17.44 5.13 -15.49
N ASP A 17 16.51 4.42 -16.12
CA ASP A 17 15.84 4.85 -17.35
C ASP A 17 14.99 6.11 -17.11
N LEU A 18 14.39 6.25 -15.92
CA LEU A 18 13.65 7.45 -15.54
C LEU A 18 14.57 8.67 -15.36
N VAL A 19 15.76 8.48 -14.80
CA VAL A 19 16.77 9.55 -14.71
C VAL A 19 17.25 9.97 -16.10
N GLU A 20 17.54 9.00 -16.96
CA GLU A 20 17.94 9.25 -18.36
C GLU A 20 16.84 10.00 -19.12
N PHE A 21 15.60 9.52 -19.02
CA PHE A 21 14.43 10.18 -19.61
C PHE A 21 14.28 11.63 -19.14
N CYS A 22 14.44 11.90 -17.84
CA CYS A 22 14.38 13.27 -17.33
C CYS A 22 15.51 14.13 -17.90
N GLY A 23 16.74 13.61 -17.96
CA GLY A 23 17.90 14.34 -18.49
C GLY A 23 17.80 14.66 -19.99
N GLU A 24 17.18 13.79 -20.78
CA GLU A 24 16.96 14.00 -22.21
C GLU A 24 15.71 14.86 -22.50
N SER A 25 14.79 14.95 -21.53
CA SER A 25 13.57 15.73 -21.67
C SER A 25 13.86 17.23 -21.60
N ALA A 26 13.57 17.94 -22.70
CA ALA A 26 13.59 19.41 -22.73
C ALA A 26 12.41 20.05 -21.99
N VAL A 27 11.52 19.26 -21.37
CA VAL A 27 10.36 19.72 -20.60
C VAL A 27 10.41 19.21 -19.16
N PRO A 28 9.79 19.91 -18.19
CA PRO A 28 9.67 19.42 -16.82
C PRO A 28 8.94 18.07 -16.75
N VAL A 29 9.40 17.19 -15.87
CA VAL A 29 8.81 15.87 -15.64
C VAL A 29 8.17 15.82 -14.26
N VAL A 30 6.89 15.44 -14.20
CA VAL A 30 6.18 15.27 -12.93
C VAL A 30 5.78 13.81 -12.78
N PHE A 31 6.29 13.18 -11.74
CA PHE A 31 5.89 11.85 -11.31
C PHE A 31 4.64 11.95 -10.44
N THR A 32 3.72 11.00 -10.63
CA THR A 32 2.47 10.92 -9.85
C THR A 32 2.24 9.49 -9.40
N ASP A 33 1.46 9.33 -8.34
CA ASP A 33 1.02 8.04 -7.77
C ASP A 33 2.12 7.24 -7.07
N LEU A 34 3.22 6.93 -7.77
CA LEU A 34 4.39 6.25 -7.23
C LEU A 34 5.61 7.16 -7.23
N GLU A 35 6.20 7.32 -6.05
CA GLU A 35 7.45 8.05 -5.86
C GLU A 35 8.63 7.18 -6.36
N PRO A 36 9.38 7.64 -7.39
CA PRO A 36 10.45 6.83 -7.98
C PRO A 36 11.78 6.88 -7.21
N PHE A 37 11.96 7.86 -6.33
CA PHE A 37 13.21 8.12 -5.64
C PHE A 37 12.99 8.27 -4.14
N GLU A 38 13.92 7.76 -3.33
CA GLU A 38 13.76 7.68 -1.87
C GLU A 38 14.05 9.01 -1.15
N GLY A 39 14.64 9.98 -1.84
CA GLY A 39 15.05 11.26 -1.27
C GLY A 39 15.07 12.38 -2.30
N GLU A 40 14.91 13.62 -1.83
CA GLU A 40 14.90 14.82 -2.67
C GLU A 40 16.21 15.01 -3.46
N ASP A 41 17.34 14.58 -2.90
CA ASP A 41 18.67 14.66 -3.52
C ASP A 41 18.86 13.69 -4.70
N GLN A 42 17.91 12.78 -4.90
CA GLN A 42 17.95 11.77 -5.95
C GLN A 42 17.14 12.17 -7.19
N TYR A 43 16.39 13.28 -7.13
CA TYR A 43 15.61 13.78 -8.26
C TYR A 43 16.52 14.50 -9.27
N PRO A 44 16.34 14.25 -10.58
CA PRO A 44 16.86 15.14 -11.62
C PRO A 44 16.35 16.58 -11.43
N GLU A 45 17.14 17.58 -11.82
CA GLU A 45 16.82 19.01 -11.60
C GLU A 45 15.48 19.46 -12.21
N ASN A 46 15.04 18.83 -13.30
CA ASN A 46 13.78 19.14 -13.99
C ASN A 46 12.61 18.23 -13.56
N ALA A 47 12.77 17.46 -12.49
CA ALA A 47 11.80 16.47 -12.04
C ALA A 47 11.24 16.78 -10.66
N ALA A 48 9.96 16.45 -10.44
CA ALA A 48 9.31 16.50 -9.15
C ALA A 48 8.31 15.36 -9.00
N PHE A 49 7.96 15.02 -7.75
CA PHE A 49 6.84 14.12 -7.46
C PHE A 49 5.67 14.88 -6.83
N VAL A 50 4.47 14.54 -7.27
CA VAL A 50 3.22 15.02 -6.70
C VAL A 50 2.34 13.81 -6.41
N GLY A 51 2.14 13.54 -5.13
CA GLY A 51 1.32 12.43 -4.68
C GLY A 51 1.19 12.41 -3.16
N TYR A 52 0.74 11.27 -2.66
CA TYR A 52 0.61 11.05 -1.23
C TYR A 52 1.73 10.14 -0.74
N LEU A 53 2.19 10.37 0.49
CA LEU A 53 3.11 9.46 1.16
C LEU A 53 2.36 8.16 1.48
N SER A 54 2.78 7.06 0.87
CA SER A 54 2.14 5.75 1.05
C SER A 54 2.17 5.28 2.51
N ALA A 55 3.25 5.60 3.23
CA ALA A 55 3.36 5.36 4.67
C ALA A 55 2.27 6.07 5.49
N ASP A 56 1.98 7.34 5.19
CA ASP A 56 0.96 8.12 5.89
C ASP A 56 -0.45 7.56 5.66
N ILE A 57 -0.75 7.15 4.42
CA ILE A 57 -2.02 6.47 4.11
C ILE A 57 -2.15 5.20 4.95
N GLY A 58 -1.11 4.37 4.98
CA GLY A 58 -1.08 3.15 5.78
C GLY A 58 -1.28 3.43 7.26
N ALA A 59 -0.57 4.42 7.80
CA ALA A 59 -0.65 4.81 9.20
C ALA A 59 -2.07 5.30 9.55
N LEU A 60 -2.67 6.17 8.73
CA LEU A 60 -4.03 6.67 8.94
C LEU A 60 -5.06 5.54 8.91
N ALA A 61 -4.97 4.61 7.96
CA ALA A 61 -5.84 3.45 7.89
C ALA A 61 -5.70 2.56 9.14
N GLY A 62 -4.46 2.30 9.58
CA GLY A 62 -4.19 1.54 10.80
C GLY A 62 -4.73 2.23 12.06
N GLN A 63 -4.61 3.56 12.15
CA GLN A 63 -5.16 4.34 13.25
C GLN A 63 -6.69 4.25 13.31
N TRP A 64 -7.34 4.40 12.16
CA TRP A 64 -8.78 4.26 12.04
C TRP A 64 -9.23 2.85 12.44
N LEU A 65 -8.58 1.81 11.92
CA LEU A 65 -8.97 0.44 12.20
C LEU A 65 -8.71 0.06 13.67
N ALA A 66 -7.62 0.54 14.28
CA ALA A 66 -7.39 0.38 15.71
C ALA A 66 -8.50 1.04 16.54
N SER A 67 -8.96 2.23 16.15
CA SER A 67 -10.08 2.92 16.82
C SER A 67 -11.40 2.17 16.68
N TYR A 68 -11.57 1.42 15.59
CA TYR A 68 -12.71 0.54 15.36
C TYR A 68 -12.63 -0.74 16.21
N LEU A 69 -11.46 -1.39 16.29
CA LEU A 69 -11.32 -2.69 16.96
C LEU A 69 -11.28 -2.59 18.49
N ARG A 70 -10.58 -1.59 19.05
CA ARG A 70 -10.37 -1.48 20.51
C ARG A 70 -11.66 -1.45 21.34
N PRO A 71 -12.69 -0.64 21.00
CA PRO A 71 -13.91 -0.56 21.81
C PRO A 71 -14.72 -1.86 21.83
N ARG A 72 -14.48 -2.78 20.89
CA ARG A 72 -15.21 -4.04 20.77
C ARG A 72 -14.71 -5.13 21.72
N GLY A 73 -13.62 -4.89 22.45
CA GLY A 73 -13.13 -5.80 23.50
C GLY A 73 -12.75 -7.19 23.00
N LEU A 74 -12.39 -7.33 21.72
CA LEU A 74 -11.99 -8.60 21.12
C LEU A 74 -10.64 -9.03 21.71
N ARG A 75 -10.56 -10.26 22.24
CA ARG A 75 -9.34 -10.78 22.87
C ARG A 75 -8.18 -11.02 21.88
N GLN A 76 -8.48 -11.21 20.60
CA GLN A 76 -7.48 -11.48 19.57
C GLN A 76 -8.10 -11.21 18.18
N PRO A 77 -8.23 -9.95 17.75
CA PRO A 77 -8.87 -9.64 16.49
C PRO A 77 -8.03 -10.14 15.31
N HIS A 78 -8.65 -10.85 14.36
CA HIS A 78 -8.00 -11.24 13.11
C HIS A 78 -8.25 -10.19 12.03
N VAL A 79 -7.17 -9.66 11.46
CA VAL A 79 -7.20 -8.64 10.41
C VAL A 79 -6.52 -9.19 9.17
N LEU A 80 -7.21 -9.11 8.03
CA LEU A 80 -6.63 -9.37 6.72
C LEU A 80 -6.32 -8.04 6.02
N ILE A 81 -5.06 -7.84 5.64
CA ILE A 81 -4.65 -6.73 4.79
C ILE A 81 -4.46 -7.27 3.37
N VAL A 82 -5.24 -6.76 2.43
CA VAL A 82 -5.17 -7.06 1.00
C VAL A 82 -4.44 -5.92 0.30
N ALA A 83 -3.34 -6.24 -0.37
CA ALA A 83 -2.41 -5.25 -0.91
C ALA A 83 -1.85 -5.64 -2.28
N SER A 84 -0.97 -4.80 -2.80
CA SER A 84 -0.10 -5.05 -3.95
C SER A 84 1.37 -4.87 -3.55
N LEU A 85 2.27 -5.16 -4.47
CA LEU A 85 3.71 -4.88 -4.34
C LEU A 85 4.08 -3.43 -4.70
N GLU A 86 3.15 -2.62 -5.21
CA GLU A 86 3.43 -1.27 -5.70
C GLU A 86 3.46 -0.23 -4.57
N HIS A 87 2.64 -0.38 -3.53
CA HIS A 87 2.59 0.57 -2.40
C HIS A 87 2.87 -0.13 -1.06
N GLN A 88 4.03 -0.75 -0.92
CA GLN A 88 4.32 -1.63 0.22
C GLN A 88 4.19 -0.95 1.58
N ASP A 89 4.51 0.34 1.65
CA ASP A 89 4.43 1.10 2.89
C ASP A 89 2.99 1.21 3.42
N ARG A 90 1.97 1.15 2.55
CA ARG A 90 0.57 1.20 2.99
C ARG A 90 0.23 0.01 3.90
N GLN A 91 0.57 -1.21 3.48
CA GLN A 91 0.32 -2.39 4.31
C GLN A 91 1.26 -2.46 5.51
N THR A 92 2.52 -2.07 5.36
CA THR A 92 3.53 -2.15 6.41
C THR A 92 3.18 -1.21 7.55
N CYS A 93 2.98 0.08 7.27
CA CYS A 93 2.66 1.08 8.29
C CYS A 93 1.27 0.84 8.91
N CYS A 94 0.29 0.35 8.15
CA CYS A 94 -1.00 -0.06 8.71
C CYS A 94 -0.84 -1.19 9.74
N ALA A 95 -0.08 -2.24 9.39
CA ALA A 95 0.17 -3.36 10.28
C ALA A 95 0.97 -2.95 11.53
N GLU A 96 1.95 -2.07 11.40
CA GLU A 96 2.72 -1.53 12.52
C GLU A 96 1.84 -0.77 13.51
N VAL A 97 0.99 0.14 13.00
CA VAL A 97 0.06 0.88 13.86
C VAL A 97 -0.91 -0.06 14.58
N LEU A 98 -1.43 -1.07 13.88
CA LEU A 98 -2.33 -2.07 14.48
C LEU A 98 -1.65 -2.85 15.59
N ARG A 99 -0.45 -3.39 15.34
CA ARG A 99 0.33 -4.13 16.36
C ARG A 99 0.63 -3.28 17.59
N HIS A 100 0.89 -1.99 17.38
CA HIS A 100 1.17 -1.08 18.48
C HIS A 100 -0.09 -0.72 19.30
N ARG A 101 -1.25 -0.62 18.66
CA ARG A 101 -2.47 -0.07 19.30
C ARG A 101 -3.50 -1.11 19.70
N VAL A 102 -3.47 -2.30 19.12
CA VAL A 102 -4.44 -3.38 19.36
C VAL A 102 -3.69 -4.57 19.94
N PRO A 103 -3.81 -4.83 21.25
CA PRO A 103 -3.18 -5.99 21.88
C PRO A 103 -3.59 -7.28 21.19
N ASP A 104 -2.63 -8.19 21.01
CA ASP A 104 -2.82 -9.53 20.46
C ASP A 104 -3.50 -9.57 19.07
N VAL A 105 -3.45 -8.49 18.28
CA VAL A 105 -3.97 -8.52 16.90
C VAL A 105 -3.22 -9.55 16.06
N ASP A 106 -3.97 -10.42 15.38
CA ASP A 106 -3.42 -11.35 14.40
C ASP A 106 -3.60 -10.77 13.00
N ILE A 107 -2.49 -10.45 12.33
CA ILE A 107 -2.49 -9.76 11.05
C ILE A 107 -1.95 -10.69 9.97
N THR A 108 -2.75 -10.94 8.95
CA THR A 108 -2.30 -11.56 7.70
C THR A 108 -2.23 -10.51 6.60
N ILE A 109 -1.09 -10.42 5.91
CA ILE A 109 -0.91 -9.54 4.75
C ILE A 109 -0.87 -10.42 3.50
N ASN A 110 -1.66 -10.06 2.47
CA ASN A 110 -1.65 -10.67 1.16
C ASN A 110 -1.42 -9.60 0.09
N ASP A 111 -0.19 -9.51 -0.39
CA ASP A 111 0.30 -8.58 -1.43
C ASP A 111 0.19 -9.13 -2.87
N GLY A 112 -0.26 -10.38 -3.02
CA GLY A 112 -0.37 -11.07 -4.31
C GLY A 112 -1.59 -10.67 -5.15
N CYS A 113 -2.41 -9.73 -4.67
CA CYS A 113 -3.67 -9.37 -5.31
C CYS A 113 -3.50 -8.42 -6.51
N ALA A 114 -2.40 -7.65 -6.56
CA ALA A 114 -2.00 -6.83 -7.71
C ALA A 114 -3.15 -5.95 -8.27
N TYR A 115 -3.90 -5.30 -7.38
CA TYR A 115 -5.08 -4.47 -7.70
C TYR A 115 -6.19 -5.17 -8.51
N ARG A 116 -6.23 -6.50 -8.53
CA ARG A 116 -7.28 -7.27 -9.19
C ARG A 116 -8.37 -7.62 -8.19
N ARG A 117 -9.54 -6.99 -8.34
CA ARG A 117 -10.73 -7.23 -7.49
C ARG A 117 -11.09 -8.72 -7.34
N SER A 118 -10.98 -9.50 -8.41
CA SER A 118 -11.23 -10.95 -8.35
C SER A 118 -10.23 -11.68 -7.45
N LYS A 119 -8.94 -11.33 -7.51
CA LYS A 119 -7.92 -11.91 -6.64
C LYS A 119 -8.12 -11.49 -5.18
N ALA A 120 -8.48 -10.23 -4.93
CA ALA A 120 -8.81 -9.73 -3.60
C ALA A 120 -10.00 -10.51 -3.00
N TYR A 121 -11.05 -10.72 -3.79
CA TYR A 121 -12.19 -11.54 -3.40
C TYR A 121 -11.77 -12.97 -3.03
N ASP A 122 -10.99 -13.63 -3.90
CA ASP A 122 -10.50 -15.00 -3.66
C ASP A 122 -9.61 -15.09 -2.41
N ALA A 123 -8.77 -14.07 -2.17
CA ALA A 123 -7.92 -13.97 -0.99
C ALA A 123 -8.76 -13.88 0.29
N VAL A 124 -9.77 -13.00 0.31
CA VAL A 124 -10.68 -12.85 1.47
C VAL A 124 -11.45 -14.16 1.71
N GLN A 125 -12.04 -14.75 0.67
CA GLN A 125 -12.79 -16.01 0.79
C GLN A 125 -11.91 -17.16 1.30
N SER A 126 -10.69 -17.28 0.79
CA SER A 126 -9.74 -18.31 1.24
C SER A 126 -9.35 -18.10 2.70
N HIS A 127 -9.15 -16.86 3.13
CA HIS A 127 -8.80 -16.54 4.50
C HIS A 127 -9.94 -16.80 5.48
N ILE A 128 -11.18 -16.45 5.12
CA ILE A 128 -12.37 -16.79 5.91
C ILE A 128 -12.46 -18.31 6.14
N ARG A 129 -12.30 -19.11 5.08
CA ARG A 129 -12.32 -20.59 5.18
C ARG A 129 -11.17 -21.13 6.05
N LEU A 130 -10.00 -20.49 6.02
CA LEU A 130 -8.87 -20.87 6.85
C LEU A 130 -9.15 -20.63 8.34
N LEU A 131 -9.71 -19.47 8.68
CA LEU A 131 -10.06 -19.12 10.05
C LEU A 131 -11.20 -19.99 10.59
N ASP A 132 -12.22 -20.26 9.79
CA ASP A 132 -13.35 -21.12 10.15
C ASP A 132 -12.88 -22.54 10.56
N ARG A 133 -11.93 -23.12 9.82
CA ARG A 133 -11.30 -24.41 10.16
C ARG A 133 -10.56 -24.39 11.51
N ARG A 134 -10.10 -23.22 11.94
CA ARG A 134 -9.42 -23.01 13.23
C ARG A 134 -10.37 -22.52 14.33
N ARG A 135 -11.69 -22.49 14.07
CA ARG A 135 -12.72 -21.88 14.93
C ARG A 135 -12.46 -20.38 15.24
N GLY A 136 -11.75 -19.70 14.36
CA GLY A 136 -11.57 -18.25 14.38
C GLY A 136 -12.59 -17.56 13.46
N ARG A 137 -12.52 -16.23 13.41
CA ARG A 137 -13.33 -15.42 12.48
C ARG A 137 -12.51 -14.24 12.00
N LEU A 138 -12.82 -13.75 10.80
CA LEU A 138 -12.24 -12.51 10.30
C LEU A 138 -12.98 -11.33 10.92
N ASP A 139 -12.26 -10.45 11.63
CA ASP A 139 -12.87 -9.28 12.31
C ASP A 139 -12.79 -8.01 11.45
N ALA A 140 -11.79 -7.90 10.57
CA ALA A 140 -11.67 -6.79 9.63
C ALA A 140 -10.86 -7.15 8.37
N VAL A 141 -11.18 -6.44 7.28
CA VAL A 141 -10.38 -6.40 6.06
C VAL A 141 -9.94 -4.96 5.81
N PHE A 142 -8.66 -4.75 5.56
CA PHE A 142 -8.14 -3.50 5.00
C PHE A 142 -7.65 -3.78 3.58
N SER A 143 -8.18 -3.05 2.60
CA SER A 143 -7.67 -3.06 1.22
C SER A 143 -6.88 -1.78 0.99
N THR A 144 -5.67 -1.86 0.43
CA THR A 144 -4.80 -0.68 0.21
C THR A 144 -5.32 0.28 -0.89
N ASN A 145 -6.43 -0.08 -1.54
CA ASN A 145 -7.23 0.69 -2.48
C ASN A 145 -8.67 0.13 -2.52
N ASP A 146 -9.63 0.89 -3.05
CA ASP A 146 -11.05 0.54 -3.19
C ASP A 146 -11.34 -0.50 -4.30
#